data_AF-A0AA39VLC9-F1
#
_entry.id   AF-A0AA39VLC9-F1
#
_cell.length_a   1.000
_cell.length_b   1.000
_cell.length_c   1.000
_cell.angle_alpha   90.00
_cell.angle_beta   90.00
_cell.angle_gamma   90.00
#
_symmetry.space_group_name_H-M   'P 1'
#
loop_
_entity.id
_entity.type
_entity.pdbx_description
1 polymer ?
#
loop_
_entity_poly.entity_id
_entity_poly.type
_entity_poly.pdbx_seq_one_letter_code
_entity_poly.pdbx_strand_id
1 'polypeptide(L)'
;MMTDQHIELNLKDNYIGYQGGSIVTKGVISNLNFKNSNLQPFNSPEEYANALSRGSKKGGVSAIIDEVPYLKIFLAKYSKDYSMIGLISPTTNGFGFAFPKGSPLVADISRAISKLREAGKLTMIEYTWFQSESMLTSSGDNSNNEKPLTTESFRGHFLISGVSSALALVMLYSFLIHKNSHVLKNYDYKDFFRSRLNFVKEYLSKKLFSRN
;
A
#
# COMPACT_ATOMS: atom_id res chain seq x y z
N MET A 1 -20.12 0.03 7.50
CA MET A 1 -19.42 -1.27 7.61
C MET A 1 -18.04 -1.04 7.02
N MET A 2 -17.10 -0.63 7.88
CA MET A 2 -15.81 -0.07 7.50
C MET A 2 -14.77 -1.20 7.56
N THR A 3 -13.97 -1.29 6.52
CA THR A 3 -12.96 -2.31 6.24
C THR A 3 -11.88 -2.37 7.31
N ASP A 4 -11.93 -3.38 8.17
CA ASP A 4 -10.75 -3.93 8.84
C ASP A 4 -9.90 -4.61 7.76
N GLN A 5 -8.85 -3.94 7.29
CA GLN A 5 -7.80 -4.59 6.50
C GLN A 5 -6.98 -5.50 7.41
N HIS A 6 -7.55 -6.64 7.77
CA HIS A 6 -6.75 -7.82 8.08
C HIS A 6 -6.20 -8.32 6.74
N ILE A 7 -4.95 -7.95 6.44
CA ILE A 7 -4.15 -8.72 5.49
C ILE A 7 -3.88 -10.06 6.18
N GLU A 8 -4.85 -10.97 6.08
CA GLU A 8 -4.66 -12.36 6.44
C GLU A 8 -3.62 -12.89 5.47
N LEU A 9 -2.35 -12.89 5.91
CA LEU A 9 -1.30 -13.57 5.18
C LEU A 9 -1.77 -15.01 5.03
N ASN A 10 -2.11 -15.44 3.81
CA ASN A 10 -2.50 -16.80 3.53
C ASN A 10 -1.23 -17.67 3.57
N LEU A 11 -0.80 -18.01 4.79
CA LEU A 11 0.51 -18.56 5.11
C LEU A 11 0.59 -20.08 4.91
N LYS A 12 -0.52 -20.72 4.52
CA LYS A 12 -0.60 -22.18 4.38
C LYS A 12 0.34 -22.72 3.30
N ASP A 13 0.59 -21.95 2.24
CA ASP A 13 1.42 -22.36 1.09
C ASP A 13 2.65 -21.46 0.85
N ASN A 14 2.97 -20.58 1.80
CA ASN A 14 4.06 -19.61 1.66
C ASN A 14 5.21 -19.93 2.61
N TYR A 15 6.44 -19.76 2.14
CA TYR A 15 7.65 -19.81 2.96
C TYR A 15 7.82 -18.49 3.71
N ILE A 16 8.24 -18.59 4.96
CA ILE A 16 8.46 -17.46 5.86
C ILE A 16 9.91 -17.51 6.31
N GLY A 17 10.63 -16.41 6.13
CA GLY A 17 11.98 -16.26 6.61
C GLY A 17 12.02 -15.75 8.04
N TYR A 18 13.10 -16.07 8.76
CA TYR A 18 13.33 -15.56 10.10
C TYR A 18 14.82 -15.47 10.43
N GLN A 19 15.17 -14.71 11.47
CA GLN A 19 16.55 -14.60 11.91
C GLN A 19 17.07 -15.92 12.50
N GLY A 20 18.05 -16.51 11.83
CA GLY A 20 18.74 -17.72 12.27
C GLY A 20 19.40 -17.53 13.62
N GLY A 21 19.31 -18.54 14.48
CA GLY A 21 19.92 -18.51 15.83
C GLY A 21 19.18 -17.64 16.86
N SER A 22 18.13 -16.90 16.48
CA SER A 22 17.33 -16.12 17.43
C SER A 22 16.36 -17.01 18.21
N ILE A 23 16.57 -17.10 19.53
CA ILE A 23 15.67 -17.80 20.46
C ILE A 23 14.31 -17.10 20.52
N VAL A 24 14.32 -15.76 20.47
CA VAL A 24 13.09 -14.94 20.52
C VAL A 24 12.25 -15.22 19.30
N THR A 25 12.85 -15.17 18.11
CA THR A 25 12.15 -15.40 16.86
C THR A 25 11.63 -16.83 16.78
N LYS A 26 12.42 -17.82 17.23
CA LYS A 26 11.97 -19.22 17.35
C LYS A 26 10.76 -19.38 18.28
N GLY A 27 10.75 -18.70 19.42
CA GLY A 27 9.63 -18.68 20.36
C GLY A 27 8.37 -18.06 19.75
N VAL A 28 8.50 -16.89 19.13
CA VAL A 28 7.39 -16.20 18.44
C VAL A 28 6.81 -17.09 17.34
N ILE A 29 7.66 -17.67 16.51
CA ILE A 29 7.26 -18.58 15.43
C ILE A 29 6.57 -19.83 15.96
N SER A 30 7.01 -20.38 17.10
CA SER A 30 6.37 -21.56 17.69
C SER A 30 4.97 -21.30 18.26
N ASN A 31 4.69 -20.05 18.67
CA ASN A 31 3.38 -19.64 19.18
C ASN A 31 2.40 -19.28 18.06
N LEU A 32 2.92 -18.84 16.92
CA LEU A 32 2.14 -18.64 15.71
C LEU A 32 1.92 -20.04 15.10
N ASN A 33 0.67 -20.44 14.86
CA ASN A 33 0.30 -21.78 14.34
C ASN A 33 0.76 -22.01 12.88
N PHE A 34 2.02 -21.70 12.55
CA PHE A 34 2.64 -22.04 11.28
C PHE A 34 2.84 -23.54 11.23
N LYS A 35 2.44 -24.18 10.12
CA LYS A 35 2.94 -25.52 9.84
C LYS A 35 4.46 -25.38 9.71
N ASN A 36 5.19 -25.97 10.65
CA ASN A 36 6.64 -25.85 10.82
C ASN A 36 7.47 -26.08 9.52
N SER A 37 6.89 -26.70 8.49
CA SER A 37 7.54 -27.04 7.22
C SER A 37 7.95 -25.84 6.36
N ASN A 38 7.41 -24.64 6.59
CA ASN A 38 7.58 -23.51 5.67
C ASN A 38 8.53 -22.42 6.20
N LEU A 39 9.33 -22.71 7.22
CA LEU A 39 10.21 -21.74 7.88
C LEU A 39 11.65 -21.85 7.39
N GLN A 40 12.26 -20.71 7.02
CA GLN A 40 13.64 -20.66 6.54
C GLN A 40 14.48 -19.68 7.37
N PRO A 41 15.62 -20.12 7.95
CA PRO A 41 16.51 -19.21 8.67
C PRO A 41 17.37 -18.41 7.69
N PHE A 42 17.64 -17.15 8.03
CA PHE A 42 18.57 -16.27 7.34
C PHE A 42 19.38 -15.47 8.37
N ASN A 43 20.61 -15.09 8.03
CA ASN A 43 21.54 -14.47 8.99
C ASN A 43 21.95 -13.04 8.63
N SER A 44 21.52 -12.53 7.47
CA SER A 44 21.95 -11.21 6.98
C SER A 44 20.81 -10.45 6.29
N PRO A 45 20.83 -9.10 6.34
CA PRO A 45 19.90 -8.26 5.57
C PRO A 45 19.94 -8.53 4.06
N GLU A 46 21.09 -8.92 3.51
CA GLU A 46 21.26 -9.27 2.10
C GLU A 46 20.52 -10.56 1.74
N GLU A 47 20.57 -11.56 2.63
CA GLU A 47 19.81 -12.80 2.48
C GLU A 47 18.30 -12.53 2.54
N TYR A 48 17.85 -11.63 3.43
CA TYR A 48 16.45 -11.20 3.48
C TYR A 48 16.01 -10.62 2.12
N ALA A 49 16.77 -9.66 1.59
CA ALA A 49 16.46 -9.02 0.31
C ALA A 49 16.43 -10.05 -0.84
N ASN A 50 17.43 -10.94 -0.90
CA ASN A 50 17.47 -12.00 -1.91
C ASN A 50 16.24 -12.92 -1.80
N ALA A 51 15.94 -13.43 -0.60
CA ALA A 51 14.84 -14.35 -0.38
C ALA A 51 13.47 -13.71 -0.68
N LEU A 52 13.26 -12.46 -0.26
CA LEU A 52 12.03 -11.70 -0.56
C LEU A 52 11.89 -11.42 -2.05
N SER A 53 12.98 -11.02 -2.74
CA SER A 53 12.94 -10.75 -4.19
C SER A 53 12.59 -11.98 -5.03
N ARG A 54 13.01 -13.18 -4.60
CA ARG A 54 12.65 -14.44 -5.27
C ARG A 54 11.19 -14.82 -5.01
N GLY A 55 10.68 -14.53 -3.81
CA GLY A 55 9.34 -14.91 -3.38
C GLY A 55 9.17 -16.42 -3.18
N SER A 56 8.14 -16.81 -2.41
CA SER A 56 7.92 -18.24 -2.07
C SER A 56 7.82 -19.18 -3.26
N LYS A 57 7.23 -18.72 -4.38
CA LYS A 57 7.04 -19.55 -5.59
C LYS A 57 8.35 -19.90 -6.32
N LYS A 58 9.44 -19.15 -6.09
CA LYS A 58 10.75 -19.39 -6.72
C LYS A 58 11.81 -19.81 -5.70
N GLY A 59 11.38 -20.47 -4.61
CA GLY A 59 12.27 -20.94 -3.55
C GLY A 59 12.85 -19.85 -2.66
N GLY A 60 12.24 -18.65 -2.66
CA GLY A 60 12.47 -17.59 -1.66
C GLY A 60 11.40 -17.63 -0.56
N VAL A 61 11.05 -16.45 -0.03
CA VAL A 61 10.05 -16.30 1.03
C VAL A 61 9.06 -15.17 0.74
N SER A 62 7.86 -15.24 1.30
CA SER A 62 6.83 -14.21 1.15
C SER A 62 6.90 -13.14 2.23
N ALA A 63 7.50 -13.44 3.37
CA ALA A 63 7.65 -12.52 4.50
C ALA A 63 8.87 -12.89 5.35
N ILE A 64 9.40 -11.91 6.08
CA ILE A 64 10.42 -12.11 7.13
C ILE A 64 9.78 -11.76 8.47
N ILE A 65 9.98 -12.62 9.47
CA ILE A 65 9.66 -12.35 10.87
C ILE A 65 10.96 -12.17 11.63
N ASP A 66 11.13 -11.01 12.26
CA ASP A 66 12.30 -10.69 13.06
C ASP A 66 11.98 -9.60 14.08
N GLU A 67 12.91 -9.30 14.98
CA GLU A 67 12.80 -8.21 15.93
C GLU A 67 12.81 -6.85 15.20
N VAL A 68 11.97 -5.93 15.66
CA VAL A 68 11.76 -4.62 15.04
C VAL A 68 13.06 -3.86 14.70
N PRO A 69 14.07 -3.73 15.59
CA PRO A 69 15.26 -2.96 15.24
C PRO A 69 16.07 -3.59 14.11
N TYR A 70 16.11 -4.92 13.96
CA TYR A 70 16.76 -5.55 12.81
C TYR A 70 16.02 -5.26 11.52
N LEU A 71 14.68 -5.30 11.56
CA LEU A 71 13.86 -4.91 10.42
C LEU A 71 14.01 -3.41 10.09
N LYS A 72 14.17 -2.52 11.08
CA LYS A 72 14.47 -1.10 10.84
C LYS A 72 15.79 -0.91 10.10
N ILE A 73 16.85 -1.65 10.47
CA ILE A 73 18.14 -1.63 9.77
C ILE A 73 18.00 -2.15 8.34
N PHE A 74 17.28 -3.26 8.16
CA PHE A 74 17.00 -3.80 6.83
C PHE A 74 16.27 -2.79 5.95
N LEU A 75 15.21 -2.17 6.46
CA LEU A 75 14.44 -1.18 5.72
C LEU A 75 15.24 0.10 5.46
N ALA A 76 16.14 0.50 6.35
CA ALA A 76 17.03 1.61 6.09
C ALA A 76 17.90 1.39 4.83
N LYS A 77 18.24 0.13 4.52
CA LYS A 77 19.01 -0.25 3.33
C LYS A 77 18.16 -0.55 2.10
N TYR A 78 16.97 -1.14 2.27
CA TYR A 78 16.13 -1.65 1.17
C TYR A 78 14.70 -1.06 1.12
N SER A 79 14.54 0.18 1.56
CA SER A 79 13.24 0.86 1.69
C SER A 79 12.43 1.04 0.42
N LYS A 80 13.06 1.00 -0.75
CA LYS A 80 12.38 1.19 -2.03
C LYS A 80 11.51 -0.01 -2.41
N ASP A 81 11.91 -1.21 -1.98
CA ASP A 81 11.35 -2.47 -2.47
C ASP A 81 10.57 -3.22 -1.38
N TYR A 82 10.77 -2.87 -0.10
CA TYR A 82 10.17 -3.58 1.02
C TYR A 82 9.59 -2.64 2.07
N SER A 83 8.59 -3.15 2.78
CA SER A 83 7.93 -2.46 3.90
C SER A 83 7.63 -3.44 5.02
N MET A 84 7.48 -2.91 6.23
CA MET A 84 7.02 -3.68 7.39
C MET A 84 5.50 -3.56 7.48
N ILE A 85 4.80 -4.71 7.55
CA ILE A 85 3.35 -4.76 7.71
C ILE A 85 3.03 -5.02 9.17
N GLY A 86 2.71 -3.96 9.91
CA GLY A 86 2.20 -4.01 11.29
C GLY A 86 3.09 -4.73 12.31
N LEU A 87 2.82 -4.50 13.59
CA LEU A 87 3.41 -5.33 14.64
C LEU A 87 2.48 -6.53 14.86
N ILE A 88 2.80 -7.66 14.25
CA ILE A 88 1.98 -8.89 14.28
C ILE A 88 1.74 -9.44 15.69
N SER A 89 2.43 -8.93 16.70
CA SER A 89 2.15 -9.25 18.10
C SER A 89 2.55 -8.09 19.00
N PRO A 90 1.74 -7.69 19.99
CA PRO A 90 2.10 -6.70 20.99
C PRO A 90 3.02 -7.36 22.03
N THR A 91 4.15 -7.91 21.60
CA THR A 91 5.11 -8.52 22.52
C THR A 91 6.05 -7.41 22.97
N THR A 92 5.89 -6.99 24.22
CA THR A 92 6.68 -5.98 24.94
C THR A 92 8.09 -6.47 25.30
N ASN A 93 8.69 -7.31 24.46
CA ASN A 93 10.06 -7.77 24.69
C ASN A 93 11.03 -6.72 24.15
N GLY A 94 11.72 -6.08 25.09
CA GLY A 94 12.77 -5.09 24.81
C GLY A 94 14.16 -5.65 25.07
N PHE A 95 15.16 -4.98 24.49
CA PHE A 95 16.55 -5.25 24.81
C PHE A 95 16.90 -4.73 26.20
N GLY A 96 17.86 -5.39 26.86
CA GLY A 96 18.32 -5.01 28.19
C GLY A 96 19.77 -5.40 28.43
N PHE A 97 20.34 -4.84 29.49
CA PHE A 97 21.67 -5.19 29.97
C PHE A 97 21.57 -6.27 31.04
N ALA A 98 22.40 -7.31 30.93
CA ALA A 98 22.44 -8.41 31.88
C ALA A 98 23.67 -8.31 32.79
N PHE A 99 23.47 -8.59 34.08
CA PHE A 99 24.52 -8.60 35.09
C PHE A 99 24.41 -9.83 35.97
N PRO A 100 25.51 -10.30 36.60
CA PRO A 100 25.45 -11.35 37.61
C PRO A 100 24.49 -10.96 38.75
N LYS A 101 23.81 -11.97 39.32
CA LYS A 101 22.88 -11.76 40.43
C LYS A 101 23.62 -11.14 41.62
N GLY A 102 23.05 -10.07 42.18
CA GLY A 102 23.64 -9.32 43.28
C GLY A 102 24.64 -8.24 42.86
N SER A 103 24.86 -8.02 41.56
CA SER A 103 25.73 -6.95 41.09
C SER A 103 25.19 -5.56 41.51
N PRO A 104 26.01 -4.71 42.14
CA PRO A 104 25.60 -3.35 42.49
C PRO A 104 25.33 -2.47 41.27
N LEU A 105 25.90 -2.83 40.10
CA LEU A 105 25.78 -2.07 38.85
C LEU A 105 24.35 -2.04 38.30
N VAL A 106 23.50 -3.00 38.66
CA VAL A 106 22.11 -3.09 38.18
C VAL A 106 21.36 -1.79 38.50
N ALA A 107 21.50 -1.30 39.74
CA ALA A 107 20.79 -0.11 40.19
C ALA A 107 21.31 1.16 39.49
N ASP A 108 22.63 1.29 39.36
CA ASP A 108 23.27 2.45 38.75
C ASP A 108 22.96 2.56 37.27
N ILE A 109 23.06 1.44 36.53
CA ILE A 109 22.81 1.40 35.09
C ILE A 109 21.31 1.59 34.80
N SER A 110 20.42 0.95 35.56
CA SER A 110 18.98 1.16 35.40
C SER A 110 18.59 2.64 35.63
N ARG A 111 19.18 3.28 36.64
CA ARG A 111 18.96 4.71 36.92
C ARG A 111 19.52 5.60 35.81
N ALA A 112 20.70 5.28 35.29
CA ALA A 112 21.29 6.00 34.17
C ALA A 112 20.41 5.90 32.91
N ILE A 113 19.90 4.70 32.59
CA ILE A 113 18.97 4.49 31.47
C ILE A 113 17.68 5.29 31.68
N SER A 114 17.11 5.31 32.90
CA SER A 114 15.92 6.13 33.17
C SER A 114 16.17 7.61 32.91
N LYS A 115 17.31 8.15 33.38
CA LYS A 115 17.70 9.54 33.12
C LYS A 115 17.86 9.82 31.62
N LEU A 116 18.47 8.90 30.86
CA LEU A 116 18.62 9.03 29.42
C LEU A 116 17.28 9.02 28.69
N ARG A 117 16.33 8.20 29.17
CA ARG A 117 14.97 8.13 28.64
C ARG A 117 14.17 9.40 28.94
N GLU A 118 14.18 9.84 30.19
CA GLU A 118 13.50 11.07 30.64
C GLU A 118 14.03 12.30 29.91
N ALA A 119 15.33 12.35 29.62
CA ALA A 119 15.96 13.41 28.85
C ALA A 119 15.73 13.30 27.32
N GLY A 120 15.03 12.27 26.83
CA GLY A 120 14.81 12.04 25.39
C GLY A 120 16.05 11.62 24.59
N LYS A 121 17.19 11.36 25.27
CA LYS A 121 18.47 11.05 24.62
C LYS A 121 18.47 9.68 23.95
N LEU A 122 17.70 8.72 24.48
CA LEU A 122 17.52 7.42 23.82
C LEU A 122 16.84 7.56 22.45
N THR A 123 15.82 8.40 22.35
CA THR A 123 15.13 8.70 21.08
C THR A 123 16.07 9.38 20.10
N MET A 124 16.92 10.31 20.57
CA MET A 124 17.92 10.95 19.73
C MET A 124 18.95 9.95 19.18
N ILE A 125 19.40 9.01 20.00
CA ILE A 125 20.29 7.92 19.58
C ILE A 125 19.57 7.06 18.53
N GLU A 126 18.35 6.61 18.82
CA GLU A 126 17.54 5.83 17.86
C GLU A 126 17.41 6.56 16.51
N TYR A 127 17.03 7.83 16.55
CA TYR A 127 16.93 8.67 15.36
C TYR A 127 18.25 8.80 14.61
N THR A 128 19.38 8.95 15.31
CA THR A 128 20.71 9.10 14.70
C THR A 128 21.17 7.81 14.01
N TRP A 129 20.91 6.65 14.63
CA TRP A 129 21.41 5.36 14.13
C TRP A 129 20.50 4.70 13.10
N PHE A 130 19.19 4.98 13.12
CA PHE A 130 18.22 4.37 12.21
C PHE A 130 17.71 5.32 11.11
N GLN A 131 18.21 6.56 11.02
CA GLN A 131 17.92 7.43 9.87
C GLN A 131 18.62 6.96 8.60
N SER A 132 17.87 6.23 7.80
CA SER A 132 17.79 6.41 6.36
C SER A 132 16.50 7.18 6.07
N GLU A 133 16.52 8.01 5.04
CA GLU A 133 15.48 8.93 4.52
C GLU A 133 14.07 8.31 4.36
N SER A 134 13.95 6.99 4.58
CA SER A 134 12.76 6.18 4.37
C SER A 134 11.91 5.86 5.61
N MET A 135 12.34 6.16 6.83
CA MET A 135 11.51 5.83 8.01
C MET A 135 10.37 6.82 8.22
N LEU A 136 10.48 8.03 7.63
CA LEU A 136 9.43 9.05 7.65
C LEU A 136 8.21 8.68 6.79
N THR A 137 8.25 7.64 5.97
CA THR A 137 7.10 7.22 5.16
C THR A 137 6.17 6.22 5.87
N SER A 138 6.55 5.74 7.06
CA SER A 138 5.78 4.73 7.81
C SER A 138 5.02 5.26 9.03
N SER A 139 5.03 6.57 9.26
CA SER A 139 4.24 7.19 10.33
C SER A 139 3.62 8.50 9.85
N GLY A 140 2.51 8.38 9.14
CA GLY A 140 1.60 9.48 8.87
C GLY A 140 2.03 10.40 7.72
N ASP A 141 1.52 10.08 6.54
CA ASP A 141 1.07 11.02 5.50
C ASP A 141 2.11 11.94 4.79
N ASN A 142 2.03 11.91 3.46
CA ASN A 142 2.62 12.84 2.48
C ASN A 142 4.15 12.89 2.28
N SER A 143 4.64 12.06 1.37
CA SER A 143 5.50 12.53 0.25
C SER A 143 5.65 11.49 -0.87
N ASN A 144 4.71 11.56 -1.81
CA ASN A 144 4.90 11.42 -3.26
C ASN A 144 6.01 10.48 -3.75
N ASN A 145 5.66 9.21 -3.98
CA ASN A 145 6.09 8.45 -5.17
C ASN A 145 5.19 7.22 -5.43
N GLU A 146 3.96 7.21 -4.91
CA GLU A 146 2.95 6.31 -5.44
C GLU A 146 2.58 6.85 -6.81
N LYS A 147 2.94 6.12 -7.88
CA LYS A 147 2.41 6.38 -9.21
C LYS A 147 0.88 6.35 -9.05
N PRO A 148 0.19 7.51 -9.15
CA PRO A 148 -1.26 7.53 -8.97
C PRO A 148 -1.83 6.51 -9.95
N LEU A 149 -2.75 5.67 -9.49
CA LEU A 149 -3.41 4.65 -10.31
C LEU A 149 -3.86 5.31 -11.62
N THR A 150 -3.05 5.13 -12.66
CA THR A 150 -3.23 5.83 -13.92
C THR A 150 -4.53 5.35 -14.52
N THR A 151 -5.29 6.25 -15.13
CA THR A 151 -6.56 5.97 -15.80
C THR A 151 -6.49 4.83 -16.82
N GLU A 152 -5.27 4.46 -17.27
CA GLU A 152 -4.92 3.20 -17.94
C GLU A 152 -5.51 1.94 -17.27
N SER A 153 -5.39 1.80 -15.94
CA SER A 153 -5.86 0.59 -15.23
C SER A 153 -7.38 0.50 -15.15
N PHE A 154 -8.09 1.63 -15.30
CA PHE A 154 -9.56 1.69 -15.26
C PHE A 154 -10.20 1.83 -16.65
N ARG A 155 -9.38 1.82 -17.72
CA ARG A 155 -9.84 1.95 -19.10
C ARG A 155 -10.88 0.89 -19.47
N GLY A 156 -10.73 -0.34 -18.98
CA GLY A 156 -11.68 -1.43 -19.23
C GLY A 156 -13.09 -1.11 -18.70
N HIS A 157 -13.19 -0.61 -17.46
CA HIS A 157 -14.48 -0.29 -16.85
C HIS A 157 -15.16 0.89 -17.53
N PHE A 158 -14.38 1.91 -17.92
CA PHE A 158 -14.89 3.07 -18.64
C PHE A 158 -15.39 2.72 -20.05
N LEU A 159 -14.69 1.83 -20.76
CA LEU A 159 -15.12 1.34 -22.08
C LEU A 159 -16.44 0.56 -22.00
N ILE A 160 -16.59 -0.33 -21.01
CA ILE A 160 -17.81 -1.14 -20.84
C ILE A 160 -19.01 -0.23 -20.49
N SER A 161 -18.82 0.71 -19.56
CA SER A 161 -19.87 1.67 -19.18
C SER A 161 -20.26 2.58 -20.35
N GLY A 162 -19.28 3.08 -21.12
CA GLY A 162 -19.51 3.94 -22.27
C GLY A 162 -20.29 3.25 -23.40
N VAL A 163 -19.91 2.02 -23.77
CA VAL A 163 -20.61 1.23 -24.80
C VAL A 163 -22.05 0.93 -24.37
N SER A 164 -22.25 0.55 -23.10
CA SER A 164 -23.60 0.31 -22.57
C SER A 164 -24.48 1.57 -22.63
N SER A 165 -23.92 2.74 -22.31
CA SER A 165 -24.64 4.02 -22.36
C SER A 165 -25.01 4.42 -23.79
N ALA A 166 -24.08 4.28 -24.74
CA ALA A 166 -24.34 4.58 -26.15
C ALA A 166 -25.43 3.69 -26.74
N LEU A 167 -25.41 2.38 -26.41
CA LEU A 167 -26.42 1.44 -26.88
C LEU A 167 -27.82 1.79 -26.36
N ALA A 168 -27.92 2.16 -25.08
CA ALA A 168 -29.18 2.62 -24.48
C ALA A 168 -29.71 3.88 -25.15
N LEU A 169 -28.84 4.85 -25.48
CA LEU A 169 -29.23 6.06 -26.21
C LEU A 169 -29.74 5.77 -27.61
N VAL A 170 -29.09 4.85 -28.35
CA VAL A 170 -29.53 4.45 -29.69
C VAL A 170 -30.91 3.77 -29.63
N MET A 171 -31.15 2.90 -28.65
CA MET A 171 -32.44 2.26 -28.45
C MET A 171 -33.54 3.27 -28.12
N LEU A 172 -33.29 4.21 -27.18
CA LEU A 172 -34.23 5.28 -26.84
C LEU A 172 -34.54 6.18 -28.04
N TYR A 173 -33.52 6.55 -28.80
CA TYR A 173 -33.67 7.39 -29.98
C TYR A 173 -34.49 6.69 -31.08
N SER A 174 -34.19 5.42 -31.33
CA SER A 174 -34.93 4.60 -32.30
C SER A 174 -36.39 4.41 -31.88
N PHE A 175 -36.64 4.19 -30.58
CA PHE A 175 -37.99 4.10 -30.02
C PHE A 175 -38.78 5.41 -30.17
N LEU A 176 -38.14 6.56 -29.92
CA LEU A 176 -38.76 7.88 -30.09
C LEU A 176 -39.13 8.16 -31.55
N ILE A 177 -38.25 7.82 -32.50
CA ILE A 177 -38.54 7.98 -33.93
C ILE A 177 -39.67 7.04 -34.35
N HIS A 178 -39.65 5.77 -33.91
CA HIS A 178 -40.69 4.82 -34.28
C HIS A 178 -42.06 5.22 -33.71
N LYS A 179 -42.10 5.62 -32.44
CA LYS A 179 -43.32 6.09 -31.76
C LYS A 179 -43.86 7.38 -32.37
N ASN A 180 -43.00 8.31 -32.75
CA ASN A 180 -43.39 9.58 -33.36
C ASN A 180 -43.38 9.53 -34.90
N SER A 181 -43.18 8.37 -35.53
CA SER A 181 -43.06 8.23 -36.99
C SER A 181 -44.32 8.69 -37.73
N HIS A 182 -45.50 8.47 -37.11
CA HIS A 182 -46.77 8.96 -37.63
C HIS A 182 -46.94 10.49 -37.57
N VAL A 183 -46.17 11.19 -36.71
CA VAL A 183 -46.20 12.66 -36.55
C VAL A 183 -45.03 13.32 -37.31
N LEU A 184 -43.87 12.66 -37.39
CA LEU A 184 -42.65 13.15 -38.04
C LEU A 184 -42.68 13.03 -39.58
N LYS A 185 -43.63 12.28 -40.16
CA LYS A 185 -43.77 12.15 -41.62
C LYS A 185 -44.11 13.48 -42.34
N ASN A 186 -44.57 14.49 -41.60
CA ASN A 186 -44.91 15.82 -42.12
C ASN A 186 -43.92 16.93 -41.75
N TYR A 187 -42.79 16.62 -41.12
CA TYR A 187 -41.75 17.61 -40.85
C TYR A 187 -40.46 17.19 -41.56
N ASP A 188 -40.00 18.02 -42.49
CA ASP A 188 -38.71 17.82 -43.15
C ASP A 188 -37.60 17.87 -42.10
N TYR A 189 -37.12 16.69 -41.73
CA TYR A 189 -36.09 16.48 -40.72
C TYR A 189 -34.79 17.23 -41.06
N LYS A 190 -34.58 17.59 -42.34
CA LYS A 190 -33.47 18.44 -42.77
C LYS A 190 -33.57 19.85 -42.19
N ASP A 191 -34.77 20.42 -42.04
CA ASP A 191 -34.93 21.79 -41.55
C ASP A 191 -34.70 21.91 -40.05
N PHE A 192 -35.10 20.91 -39.26
CA PHE A 192 -34.82 20.89 -37.82
C PHE A 192 -33.32 20.78 -37.53
N PHE A 193 -32.62 19.86 -38.22
CA PHE A 193 -31.17 19.70 -38.06
C PHE A 193 -30.39 20.90 -38.58
N ARG A 194 -30.82 21.50 -39.69
CA ARG A 194 -30.19 22.71 -40.24
C ARG A 194 -30.34 23.89 -39.29
N SER A 195 -31.51 24.06 -38.67
CA SER A 195 -31.77 25.13 -37.71
C SER A 195 -30.94 24.94 -36.42
N ARG A 196 -30.85 23.72 -35.89
CA ARG A 196 -30.02 23.41 -34.71
C ARG A 196 -28.53 23.53 -34.98
N LEU A 197 -28.05 23.13 -36.16
CA LEU A 197 -26.64 23.26 -36.55
C LEU A 197 -26.24 24.73 -36.73
N ASN A 198 -27.12 25.54 -37.31
CA ASN A 198 -26.91 26.98 -37.45
C ASN A 198 -26.89 27.68 -36.08
N PHE A 199 -27.77 27.29 -35.15
CA PHE A 199 -27.78 27.81 -33.79
C PHE A 199 -26.47 27.49 -33.03
N VAL A 200 -25.97 26.25 -33.14
CA VAL A 200 -24.71 25.84 -32.51
C VAL A 200 -23.52 26.59 -33.13
N LYS A 201 -23.50 26.76 -34.45
CA LYS A 201 -22.47 27.57 -35.13
C LYS A 201 -22.49 29.03 -34.66
N GLU A 202 -23.67 29.64 -34.52
CA GLU A 202 -23.78 31.03 -34.07
C GLU A 202 -23.38 31.20 -32.60
N TYR A 203 -23.75 30.25 -31.74
CA TYR A 203 -23.35 30.22 -30.34
C TYR A 203 -21.83 30.08 -30.18
N LEU A 204 -21.20 29.20 -30.96
CA LEU A 204 -19.75 29.02 -30.95
C LEU A 204 -19.01 30.24 -31.53
N SER A 205 -19.55 30.85 -32.59
CA SER A 205 -19.01 32.07 -33.18
C SER A 205 -19.01 33.24 -32.19
N LYS A 206 -20.14 33.50 -31.51
CA LYS A 206 -20.23 34.54 -30.47
C LYS A 206 -19.27 34.29 -29.31
N LYS A 207 -19.07 33.04 -28.91
CA LYS A 207 -18.15 32.66 -27.82
C LYS A 207 -16.67 32.77 -28.21
N LEU A 208 -16.34 32.58 -29.48
CA LEU A 208 -14.97 32.71 -30.01
C LEU A 208 -14.58 34.16 -30.31
N PHE A 209 -15.51 35.02 -30.72
CA PHE A 209 -15.23 36.43 -31.06
C PHE A 209 -15.42 37.42 -29.90
N SER A 210 -16.02 37.01 -28.78
CA SER A 210 -16.16 37.82 -27.55
C SER A 210 -14.89 37.85 -26.66
N ARG A 211 -13.76 37.35 -27.15
CA ARG A 211 -12.50 37.28 -26.40
C ARG A 211 -11.33 37.91 -27.18
N ASN A 212 -11.51 39.15 -27.60
CA ASN A 212 -10.47 40.13 -27.92
C ASN A 212 -10.89 41.49 -27.35
#